data_AF-A0A8J6GL67-F1
#
_entry.id   AF-A0A8J6GL67-F1
#
_cell.length_a   1.000
_cell.length_b   1.000
_cell.length_c   1.000
_cell.angle_alpha   90.00
_cell.angle_beta   90.00
_cell.angle_gamma   90.00
#
_symmetry.space_group_name_H-M   'P 1'
#
loop_
_entity.id
_entity.type
_entity.pdbx_description
1 polymer ?
#
loop_
_entity_poly.entity_id
_entity_poly.type
_entity_poly.pdbx_seq_one_letter_code
_entity_poly.pdbx_strand_id
1 'polypeptide(L)' 'MRPFFSDASKDEDHEDFDSSVTAYFKKFKAENKIISQETIGCIEFYLTKGNIWGAKSVMSDALRKY' A
#
# COMPACT_ATOMS: atom_id res chain seq x y z
N MET A 1 -17.90 -9.67 -35.59
CA MET A 1 -17.05 -9.06 -34.54
C MET A 1 -16.85 -10.12 -33.47
N ARG A 2 -15.63 -10.66 -33.29
CA ARG A 2 -15.33 -11.69 -32.27
C ARG A 2 -14.84 -10.98 -31.01
N PRO A 3 -15.32 -11.32 -29.80
CA PRO A 3 -14.71 -10.78 -28.59
C PRO A 3 -13.31 -11.39 -28.46
N PHE A 4 -12.32 -10.53 -28.32
CA PHE A 4 -10.94 -10.90 -28.00
C PHE A 4 -10.96 -11.28 -26.52
N PHE A 5 -11.02 -12.58 -26.23
CA PHE A 5 -10.75 -13.05 -24.87
C PHE A 5 -9.27 -12.83 -24.64
N SER A 6 -8.94 -11.80 -23.87
CA SER A 6 -7.59 -11.61 -23.35
C SER A 6 -7.24 -12.83 -22.54
N ASP A 7 -6.26 -13.58 -23.05
CA ASP A 7 -5.55 -14.64 -22.37
C ASP A 7 -5.04 -14.07 -21.04
N ALA A 8 -5.51 -14.61 -19.92
CA ALA A 8 -5.05 -14.21 -18.61
C ALA A 8 -3.61 -14.73 -18.45
N SER A 9 -2.63 -13.85 -18.68
CA SER A 9 -1.24 -14.13 -18.34
C SER A 9 -1.19 -14.53 -16.87
N LYS A 10 -0.66 -15.73 -16.63
CA LYS A 10 -0.29 -16.17 -15.29
C LYS A 10 0.97 -15.41 -14.88
N ASP A 11 0.77 -14.17 -14.45
CA ASP A 11 1.83 -13.42 -13.79
C ASP A 11 1.84 -13.87 -12.32
N GLU A 12 2.71 -14.83 -12.03
CA GLU A 12 2.94 -15.45 -10.71
C GLU A 12 3.66 -14.51 -9.72
N ASP A 13 3.69 -13.21 -10.00
CA ASP A 13 4.19 -12.17 -9.10
C ASP A 13 3.03 -11.33 -8.57
N HIS A 14 1.97 -11.99 -8.08
CA HIS A 14 0.98 -11.31 -7.24
C HIS A 14 1.62 -11.06 -5.86
N GLU A 15 2.68 -10.25 -5.84
CA GLU A 15 3.22 -9.68 -4.62
C GLU A 15 2.07 -8.90 -3.99
N ASP A 16 1.51 -9.48 -2.93
CA ASP A 16 0.35 -8.93 -2.25
C ASP A 16 0.65 -7.46 -1.95
N PHE A 17 -0.20 -6.56 -2.43
CA PHE A 17 0.07 -5.12 -2.42
C PHE A 17 0.43 -4.67 -1.00
N ASP A 18 -0.26 -5.23 0.00
CA ASP A 18 0.01 -5.02 1.42
C ASP A 18 1.43 -5.45 1.82
N SER A 19 1.89 -6.61 1.36
CA SER A 19 3.25 -7.11 1.62
C SER A 19 4.33 -6.19 1.01
N SER A 20 4.09 -5.68 -0.20
CA SER A 20 5.01 -4.75 -0.87
C SER A 20 5.12 -3.41 -0.12
N VAL A 21 3.99 -2.92 0.44
CA VAL A 21 3.91 -1.69 1.22
C VAL A 21 4.67 -1.83 2.53
N THR A 22 4.46 -2.93 3.26
CA THR A 22 5.21 -3.22 4.49
C THR A 22 6.71 -3.29 4.21
N ALA A 23 7.11 -3.97 3.13
CA ALA A 23 8.50 -4.10 2.75
C ALA A 23 9.14 -2.75 2.41
N TYR A 24 8.41 -1.86 1.72
CA TYR A 24 8.85 -0.50 1.42
C TYR A 24 9.17 0.30 2.69
N PHE A 25 8.25 0.30 3.67
CA PHE A 25 8.47 1.03 4.93
C PHE A 25 9.53 0.41 5.84
N LYS A 26 9.79 -0.90 5.72
CA LYS A 26 10.90 -1.58 6.42
C LYS A 26 12.28 -1.19 5.88
N LYS A 27 12.40 -0.73 4.62
CA LYS A 27 13.68 -0.28 4.04
C LYS A 27 14.21 1.04 4.61
N PHE A 28 13.37 1.82 5.31
CA PHE A 28 13.80 3.05 5.96
C PHE A 28 14.35 2.78 7.37
N LYS A 29 15.57 3.25 7.65
CA LYS A 29 16.12 3.29 9.02
C LYS A 29 15.18 4.08 9.92
N ALA A 30 14.99 3.64 11.16
CA ALA A 30 14.05 4.23 12.12
C ALA A 30 14.25 5.75 12.31
N GLU A 31 15.48 6.23 12.17
CA GLU A 31 15.88 7.65 12.26
C GLU A 31 15.37 8.51 11.09
N ASN A 32 15.05 7.93 9.93
CA ASN A 32 14.61 8.63 8.72
C ASN A 32 13.11 8.45 8.44
N LYS A 33 12.34 7.93 9.40
CA LYS A 33 10.92 7.65 9.19
C LYS A 33 10.10 8.94 9.34
N ILE A 34 9.62 9.44 8.20
CA ILE A 34 8.68 10.57 8.08
C ILE A 34 7.32 10.22 8.72
N ILE A 35 6.98 8.93 8.82
CA ILE A 35 5.73 8.46 9.42
C ILE A 35 5.99 7.40 10.49
N SER A 36 5.17 7.40 11.55
CA SER A 36 5.31 6.44 12.64
C SER A 36 4.90 5.03 12.22
N GLN A 37 5.35 4.02 12.97
CA GLN A 37 4.94 2.62 12.72
C GLN A 37 3.43 2.41 12.91
N GLU A 38 2.81 3.17 13.82
CA GLU A 38 1.36 3.17 14.02
C GLU A 38 0.62 3.66 12.76
N THR A 39 1.10 4.76 12.15
CA THR A 39 0.55 5.27 10.88
C THR A 39 0.67 4.24 9.76
N ILE A 40 1.80 3.54 9.65
CA ILE A 40 2.01 2.47 8.66
C ILE A 40 1.00 1.35 8.86
N GLY A 41 0.80 0.89 10.11
CA GLY A 41 -0.19 -0.14 10.42
C GLY A 41 -1.62 0.28 10.10
N CYS A 42 -1.97 1.56 10.29
CA CYS A 42 -3.26 2.09 9.85
C CYS A 42 -3.41 2.07 8.33
N ILE A 43 -2.36 2.45 7.58
CA ILE A 43 -2.36 2.42 6.11
C ILE A 43 -2.58 0.98 5.61
N GLU A 44 -1.79 0.03 6.11
CA GLU A 44 -1.92 -1.40 5.79
C GLU A 44 -3.34 -1.92 6.10
N PHE A 45 -3.87 -1.64 7.29
CA PHE A 45 -5.23 -2.06 7.66
C PHE A 45 -6.29 -1.56 6.67
N TYR A 46 -6.21 -0.29 6.25
CA TYR A 46 -7.16 0.27 5.28
C TYR A 46 -6.98 -0.35 3.89
N LEU A 47 -5.76 -0.65 3.46
CA LEU A 47 -5.47 -1.28 2.18
C LEU A 47 -5.95 -2.73 2.13
N THR A 48 -5.70 -3.53 3.18
CA THR A 48 -6.21 -4.90 3.32
C THR A 48 -7.74 -4.96 3.27
N LYS A 49 -8.41 -3.89 3.70
CA LYS A 49 -9.87 -3.75 3.65
C LYS A 49 -10.39 -3.15 2.33
N GLY A 50 -9.51 -2.81 1.37
CA GLY A 50 -9.87 -2.12 0.13
C GLY A 50 -10.33 -0.68 0.33
N ASN A 51 -10.12 -0.09 1.51
CA ASN A 51 -10.53 1.26 1.85
C ASN A 51 -9.47 2.30 1.46
N ILE A 52 -9.43 2.62 0.17
CA ILE A 52 -8.46 3.56 -0.41
C ILE A 52 -8.59 4.97 0.19
N TRP A 53 -9.82 5.42 0.49
CA TRP A 53 -10.06 6.75 1.05
C TRP A 53 -9.56 6.87 2.49
N GLY A 54 -9.74 5.82 3.30
CA GLY A 54 -9.20 5.74 4.65
C GLY A 54 -7.67 5.83 4.65
N ALA A 55 -7.01 5.03 3.81
CA ALA A 55 -5.56 5.06 3.64
C ALA A 55 -5.08 6.47 3.21
N LYS A 56 -5.74 7.07 2.20
CA LYS A 56 -5.43 8.42 1.73
C LYS A 56 -5.56 9.48 2.83
N SER A 57 -6.59 9.40 3.66
CA SER A 57 -6.79 10.34 4.78
C SER A 57 -5.65 10.25 5.79
N VAL A 58 -5.30 9.02 6.21
CA VAL A 58 -4.20 8.78 7.16
C VAL A 58 -2.87 9.29 6.61
N MET A 59 -2.57 9.04 5.33
CA MET A 59 -1.36 9.57 4.69
C MET A 59 -1.35 11.10 4.65
N SER A 60 -2.49 11.72 4.32
CA SER A 60 -2.60 13.19 4.25
C SER A 60 -2.40 13.82 5.62
N ASP A 61 -2.99 13.25 6.67
CA ASP A 61 -2.83 13.72 8.04
C ASP A 61 -1.39 13.54 8.56
N ALA A 62 -0.73 12.44 8.19
CA ALA A 62 0.65 12.18 8.57
C ALA A 62 1.63 13.16 7.92
N LEU A 63 1.40 13.50 6.63
CA LEU A 63 2.26 14.41 5.88
C LEU A 63 1.97 15.89 6.14
N ARG A 64 0.76 16.26 6.58
CA ARG A 64 0.41 17.65 6.94
C ARG A 64 1.22 18.21 8.12
N LYS A 65 1.84 17.35 8.92
CA LYS A 65 2.64 17.76 10.09
C LYS A 65 4.10 18.12 9.75
N TYR A 66 4.49 18.05 8.49
CA TYR A 66 5.76 18.52 7.94
C TYR A 66 5.55 19.78 7.10
#